data_AF-A0A6H1U3T5-F1
#
_entry.id   AF-A0A6H1U3T5-F1
#
_cell.length_a   1.000
_cell.length_b   1.000
_cell.length_c   1.000
_cell.angle_alpha   90.00
_cell.angle_beta   90.00
_cell.angle_gamma   90.00
#
_symmetry.space_group_name_H-M   'P 1'
#
loop_
_entity.id
_entity.type
_entity.pdbx_description
1 polymer ?
#
loop_
_entity_poly.entity_id
_entity_poly.type
_entity_poly.pdbx_seq_one_letter_code
_entity_poly.pdbx_strand_id
1 'polypeptide(L)'
;MDAMEFFRQSAGKWRSQRTTHHLAFRRAEMGDSQIEVETLEADHPKVIEICELHEVDPSRTVGGAFVTWHGSMDWDRDSENHQGSTVFALVPEADNPRRGQLLRERGYAEIVPVAGRYEIDDEDALVLTTEYETMSAIERFWFPQPNMRVRTSTVKRFGGFSSASFCTEIRMEESANGSGAATGGGGAQSANNNGANGAQFYSVLGW
;
A
#
# COMPACT_ATOMS: atom_id res chain seq x y z
N MET A 1 16.90 -11.10 2.81
CA MET A 1 16.42 -9.72 3.03
C MET A 1 15.81 -9.61 4.42
N ASP A 2 15.95 -8.48 5.12
CA ASP A 2 15.17 -8.14 6.32
C ASP A 2 14.00 -7.17 6.01
N ALA A 3 13.12 -6.91 6.99
CA ALA A 3 11.94 -6.07 6.76
C ALA A 3 12.28 -4.59 6.50
N MET A 4 13.33 -4.06 7.11
CA MET A 4 13.78 -2.70 6.84
C MET A 4 14.44 -2.58 5.47
N GLU A 5 15.16 -3.59 5.01
CA GLU A 5 15.66 -3.69 3.64
C GLU A 5 14.51 -3.68 2.62
N PHE A 6 13.43 -4.43 2.90
CA PHE A 6 12.22 -4.41 2.06
C PHE A 6 11.56 -3.03 2.03
N PHE A 7 11.49 -2.34 3.18
CA PHE A 7 10.97 -0.97 3.27
C PHE A 7 11.85 0.03 2.51
N ARG A 8 13.18 -0.12 2.58
CA ARG A 8 14.13 0.69 1.80
C ARG A 8 13.95 0.46 0.29
N GLN A 9 13.77 -0.79 -0.15
CA GLN A 9 13.45 -1.09 -1.55
C GLN A 9 12.11 -0.50 -1.99
N SER A 10 11.16 -0.44 -1.05
CA SER A 10 9.82 0.14 -1.25
C SER A 10 9.79 1.67 -1.29
N ALA A 11 10.83 2.37 -0.82
CA ALA A 11 10.87 3.83 -0.77
C ALA A 11 10.72 4.46 -2.16
N GLY A 12 10.02 5.59 -2.26
CA GLY A 12 9.76 6.33 -3.50
C GLY A 12 8.28 6.39 -3.88
N LYS A 13 8.02 6.87 -5.10
CA LYS A 13 6.67 7.08 -5.64
C LYS A 13 6.28 5.94 -6.58
N TRP A 14 5.02 5.52 -6.48
CA TRP A 14 4.46 4.38 -7.19
C TRP A 14 3.10 4.73 -7.77
N ARG A 15 2.85 4.30 -9.00
CA ARG A 15 1.49 4.21 -9.55
C ARG A 15 0.98 2.79 -9.28
N SER A 16 -0.10 2.68 -8.52
CA SER A 16 -0.74 1.42 -8.14
C SER A 16 -2.05 1.22 -8.90
N GLN A 17 -2.19 0.05 -9.51
CA GLN A 17 -3.44 -0.43 -10.10
C GLN A 17 -3.93 -1.60 -9.27
N ARG A 18 -5.12 -1.46 -8.67
CA ARG A 18 -5.71 -2.46 -7.79
C ARG A 18 -6.98 -3.03 -8.42
N THR A 19 -7.09 -4.35 -8.41
CA THR A 19 -8.35 -5.07 -8.64
C THR A 19 -8.78 -5.74 -7.33
N THR A 20 -10.00 -5.49 -6.88
CA THR A 20 -10.58 -6.07 -5.66
C THR A 20 -11.79 -6.91 -6.04
N HIS A 21 -11.80 -8.18 -5.64
CA HIS A 21 -12.93 -9.09 -5.79
C HIS A 21 -13.73 -9.14 -4.48
N HIS A 22 -15.01 -8.79 -4.55
CA HIS A 22 -15.97 -8.92 -3.45
C HIS A 22 -16.68 -10.27 -3.56
N LEU A 23 -16.21 -11.25 -2.79
CA LEU A 23 -16.55 -12.66 -3.00
C LEU A 23 -18.04 -12.96 -2.76
N ALA A 24 -18.63 -12.34 -1.73
CA ALA A 24 -20.06 -12.50 -1.45
C ALA A 24 -20.96 -11.96 -2.56
N PHE A 25 -20.49 -10.95 -3.30
CA PHE A 25 -21.27 -10.28 -4.35
C PHE A 25 -20.87 -10.68 -5.77
N ARG A 26 -19.79 -11.48 -5.92
CA ARG A 26 -19.22 -11.88 -7.23
C ARG A 26 -18.97 -10.69 -8.14
N ARG A 27 -18.39 -9.63 -7.57
CA ARG A 27 -18.08 -8.37 -8.27
C ARG A 27 -16.60 -8.06 -8.14
N ALA A 28 -16.06 -7.44 -9.18
CA ALA A 28 -14.73 -6.89 -9.17
C ALA A 28 -14.79 -5.36 -9.32
N GLU A 29 -13.92 -4.68 -8.61
CA GLU A 29 -13.71 -3.23 -8.70
C GLU A 29 -12.24 -2.96 -9.04
N MET A 30 -12.00 -2.03 -9.95
CA MET A 30 -10.67 -1.55 -10.31
C MET A 30 -10.48 -0.13 -9.78
N GLY A 31 -9.28 0.18 -9.31
CA GLY A 31 -8.92 1.53 -8.88
C GLY A 31 -7.46 1.83 -9.12
N ASP A 32 -7.18 3.09 -9.46
CA ASP A 32 -5.84 3.64 -9.60
C ASP A 32 -5.53 4.53 -8.38
N SER A 33 -4.29 4.46 -7.91
CA SER A 33 -3.80 5.34 -6.84
C SER A 33 -2.32 5.63 -7.01
N GLN A 34 -1.90 6.82 -6.63
CA GLN A 34 -0.49 7.12 -6.41
C GLN A 34 -0.14 6.82 -4.95
N ILE A 35 0.98 6.14 -4.71
CA ILE A 35 1.49 5.79 -3.38
C ILE A 35 2.89 6.39 -3.24
N GLU A 36 3.18 7.02 -2.12
CA GLU A 36 4.52 7.48 -1.77
C GLU A 36 4.95 6.81 -0.46
N VAL A 37 6.18 6.31 -0.45
CA VAL A 37 6.76 5.59 0.68
C VAL A 37 8.07 6.26 1.07
N GLU A 38 8.19 6.62 2.33
CA GLU A 38 9.40 7.15 2.95
C GLU A 38 9.83 6.21 4.07
N THR A 39 11.11 5.82 4.11
CA THR A 39 11.64 5.06 5.25
C THR A 39 11.93 5.98 6.42
N LEU A 40 11.59 5.53 7.62
CA LEU A 40 11.86 6.24 8.86
C LEU A 40 12.88 5.47 9.69
N GLU A 41 13.87 6.18 10.21
CA GLU A 41 14.84 5.63 11.16
C GLU A 41 14.21 5.35 12.53
N ALA A 42 14.88 4.52 13.35
CA ALA A 42 14.37 4.08 14.65
C ALA A 42 14.13 5.22 15.64
N ASP A 43 14.93 6.29 15.55
CA ASP A 43 14.84 7.48 16.41
C ASP A 43 13.88 8.55 15.87
N HIS A 44 13.21 8.29 14.74
CA HIS A 44 12.29 9.25 14.15
C HIS A 44 11.07 9.47 15.07
N PRO A 45 10.63 10.71 15.34
CA PRO A 45 9.55 11.00 16.29
C PRO A 45 8.24 10.23 16.03
N LYS A 46 7.84 10.11 14.75
CA LYS A 46 6.66 9.30 14.37
C LYS A 46 6.81 7.81 14.70
N VAL A 47 8.02 7.26 14.65
CA VAL A 47 8.26 5.84 15.01
C VAL A 47 8.16 5.67 16.52
N ILE A 48 8.73 6.60 17.28
CA ILE A 48 8.66 6.62 18.76
C ILE A 48 7.20 6.70 19.21
N GLU A 49 6.42 7.63 18.66
CA GLU A 49 4.99 7.81 18.99
C GLU A 49 4.18 6.53 18.76
N ILE A 50 4.45 5.81 17.67
CA ILE A 50 3.79 4.53 17.38
C ILE A 50 4.20 3.44 18.36
N CYS A 51 5.46 3.40 18.78
CA CYS A 51 5.91 2.45 19.79
C CYS A 51 5.20 2.73 21.14
N GLU A 52 5.12 3.99 21.55
CA GLU A 52 4.43 4.41 22.77
C GLU A 52 2.92 4.07 22.74
N LEU A 53 2.26 4.30 21.60
CA LEU A 53 0.84 3.97 21.39
C LEU A 53 0.53 2.48 21.62
N HIS A 54 1.48 1.61 21.28
CA HIS A 54 1.38 0.15 21.43
C HIS A 54 2.05 -0.37 22.71
N GLU A 55 2.49 0.52 23.61
CA GLU A 55 3.19 0.18 24.85
C GLU A 55 4.46 -0.67 24.62
N VAL A 56 5.16 -0.43 23.50
CA VAL A 56 6.43 -1.07 23.15
C VAL A 56 7.59 -0.12 23.43
N ASP A 57 8.64 -0.63 24.08
CA ASP A 57 9.90 0.09 24.27
C ASP A 57 10.50 0.52 22.90
N PRO A 58 10.64 1.82 22.61
CA PRO A 58 11.16 2.31 21.33
C PRO A 58 12.57 1.79 21.01
N SER A 59 13.38 1.39 22.00
CA SER A 59 14.71 0.81 21.74
C SER A 59 14.68 -0.54 21.01
N ARG A 60 13.50 -1.18 20.93
CA ARG A 60 13.29 -2.45 20.24
C ARG A 60 12.92 -2.29 18.76
N THR A 61 12.62 -1.07 18.32
CA THR A 61 12.29 -0.81 16.90
C THR A 61 13.55 -0.74 16.06
N VAL A 62 13.46 -1.14 14.79
CA VAL A 62 14.53 -0.96 13.80
C VAL A 62 14.21 0.16 12.80
N GLY A 63 13.14 0.92 13.07
CA GLY A 63 12.61 1.95 12.16
C GLY A 63 11.27 1.54 11.57
N GLY A 64 10.93 2.11 10.42
CA GLY A 64 9.70 1.78 9.73
C GLY A 64 9.49 2.59 8.47
N ALA A 65 8.24 2.94 8.18
CA ALA A 65 7.90 3.69 6.98
C ALA A 65 6.71 4.61 7.19
N PHE A 66 6.74 5.75 6.52
CA PHE A 66 5.58 6.60 6.29
C PHE A 66 5.05 6.37 4.89
N VAL A 67 3.78 6.05 4.77
CA VAL A 67 3.12 5.77 3.50
C VAL A 67 1.97 6.73 3.32
N THR A 68 1.92 7.40 2.18
CA THR A 68 0.78 8.21 1.75
C THR A 68 0.18 7.64 0.47
N TRP A 69 -1.11 7.85 0.27
CA TRP A 69 -1.77 7.49 -0.98
C TRP A 69 -2.77 8.55 -1.41
N HIS A 70 -2.94 8.65 -2.72
CA HIS A 70 -3.91 9.50 -3.39
C HIS A 70 -4.62 8.66 -4.47
N GLY A 71 -5.85 8.24 -4.19
CA GLY A 71 -6.70 7.55 -5.16
C GLY A 71 -7.33 8.54 -6.14
N SER A 72 -7.44 8.14 -7.40
CA SER A 72 -8.25 8.83 -8.39
C SER A 72 -9.26 7.84 -8.95
N MET A 73 -10.55 8.10 -8.82
CA MET A 73 -11.57 7.34 -9.54
C MET A 73 -12.03 8.15 -10.76
N ASP A 74 -12.11 7.52 -11.94
CA ASP A 74 -12.53 8.18 -13.19
C ASP A 74 -13.95 8.78 -13.15
N TRP A 75 -14.74 8.46 -12.12
CA TRP A 75 -16.11 8.95 -11.93
C TRP A 75 -16.24 10.08 -10.90
N ASP A 76 -15.14 10.54 -10.28
CA ASP A 76 -15.16 11.57 -9.24
C ASP A 76 -15.52 12.96 -9.80
N ARG A 77 -16.83 13.21 -9.85
CA ARG A 77 -17.39 14.56 -9.70
C ARG A 77 -17.51 14.83 -8.21
N ASP A 78 -16.58 15.62 -7.67
CA ASP A 78 -16.68 16.35 -6.40
C ASP A 78 -17.25 15.55 -5.21
N SER A 79 -16.41 14.87 -4.40
CA SER A 79 -16.38 15.01 -2.91
C SER A 79 -15.78 13.85 -2.10
N GLU A 80 -15.35 12.72 -2.68
CA GLU A 80 -14.66 11.68 -1.90
C GLU A 80 -13.14 11.83 -1.98
N ASN A 81 -12.54 12.44 -0.95
CA ASN A 81 -11.10 12.61 -0.88
C ASN A 81 -10.44 11.24 -0.58
N HIS A 82 -10.10 10.46 -1.61
CA HIS A 82 -9.44 9.15 -1.51
C HIS A 82 -7.95 9.26 -1.13
N GLN A 83 -7.64 10.14 -0.18
CA GLN A 83 -6.30 10.39 0.31
C GLN A 83 -6.15 9.86 1.73
N GLY A 84 -4.97 9.35 2.04
CA GLY A 84 -4.67 8.93 3.40
C GLY A 84 -3.18 8.75 3.62
N SER A 85 -2.85 8.51 4.87
CA SER A 85 -1.48 8.24 5.28
C SER A 85 -1.45 7.28 6.46
N THR A 86 -0.33 6.58 6.62
CA THR A 86 -0.09 5.71 7.77
C THR A 86 1.40 5.67 8.08
N VAL A 87 1.71 5.48 9.36
CA VAL A 87 3.07 5.22 9.85
C VAL A 87 3.14 3.79 10.32
N PHE A 88 4.21 3.11 9.93
CA PHE A 88 4.59 1.79 10.41
C PHE A 88 5.84 1.88 11.28
N ALA A 89 5.91 1.05 12.32
CA ALA A 89 7.14 0.74 13.04
C ALA A 89 7.35 -0.78 13.09
N LEU A 90 8.59 -1.21 12.90
CA LEU A 90 8.99 -2.62 12.84
C LEU A 90 9.74 -3.00 14.12
N VAL A 91 9.22 -4.01 14.81
CA VAL A 91 9.83 -4.54 16.05
C VAL A 91 10.19 -6.02 15.80
N PRO A 92 11.45 -6.34 15.51
CA PRO A 92 11.87 -7.70 15.20
C PRO A 92 11.78 -8.66 16.40
N GLU A 93 11.61 -9.94 16.10
CA GLU A 93 11.86 -11.03 17.06
C GLU A 93 13.37 -11.10 17.35
N ALA A 94 13.74 -11.35 18.61
CA ALA A 94 15.14 -11.26 19.08
C ALA A 94 16.08 -12.25 18.40
N ASP A 95 15.55 -13.40 17.98
CA ASP A 95 16.25 -14.51 17.34
C ASP A 95 16.01 -14.59 15.82
N ASN A 96 15.08 -13.79 15.28
CA ASN A 96 14.74 -13.83 13.87
C ASN A 96 14.39 -12.44 13.31
N PRO A 97 15.34 -11.73 12.67
CA PRO A 97 15.08 -10.40 12.12
C PRO A 97 14.09 -10.40 10.94
N ARG A 98 13.81 -11.55 10.34
CA ARG A 98 12.82 -11.69 9.25
C ARG A 98 11.39 -11.72 9.76
N ARG A 99 11.15 -11.82 11.07
CA ARG A 99 9.81 -11.88 11.66
C ARG A 99 9.71 -10.89 12.80
N GLY A 100 8.50 -10.41 13.06
CA GLY A 100 8.29 -9.45 14.13
C GLY A 100 6.89 -8.87 14.17
N GLN A 101 6.76 -7.81 14.96
CA GLN A 101 5.54 -7.03 15.05
C GLN A 101 5.60 -5.84 14.10
N LEU A 102 4.46 -5.56 13.46
CA LEU A 102 4.22 -4.36 12.68
C LEU A 102 3.25 -3.47 13.46
N LEU A 103 3.78 -2.40 14.03
CA LEU A 103 2.98 -1.41 14.74
C LEU A 103 2.48 -0.35 13.76
N ARG A 104 1.27 0.17 13.99
CA ARG A 104 0.64 1.17 13.11
C ARG A 104 -0.33 2.06 13.89
N GLU A 105 -0.52 3.28 13.40
CA GLU A 105 -1.34 4.31 14.08
C GLU A 105 -2.81 3.90 14.18
N ARG A 106 -3.31 3.36 13.06
CA ARG A 106 -4.69 2.91 12.90
C ARG A 106 -4.68 1.61 12.14
N GLY A 107 -5.60 0.74 12.50
CA GLY A 107 -5.79 -0.47 11.74
C GLY A 107 -7.02 -0.46 10.85
N TYR A 108 -7.22 -1.53 10.09
CA TYR A 108 -8.11 -1.52 8.92
C TYR A 108 -9.60 -1.36 9.24
N ALA A 109 -10.07 -1.75 10.43
CA ALA A 109 -11.50 -1.79 10.74
C ALA A 109 -11.88 -1.29 12.13
N GLU A 110 -10.96 -1.29 13.10
CA GLU A 110 -11.28 -1.00 14.49
C GLU A 110 -10.47 0.18 15.02
N ILE A 111 -11.09 0.94 15.92
CA ILE A 111 -10.50 2.11 16.59
C ILE A 111 -9.35 1.67 17.51
N VAL A 112 -9.40 0.43 18.01
CA VAL A 112 -8.35 -0.12 18.87
C VAL A 112 -7.12 -0.45 18.02
N PRO A 113 -5.96 0.14 18.32
CA PRO A 113 -4.72 -0.22 17.64
C PRO A 113 -4.41 -1.69 17.94
N VAL A 114 -4.20 -2.47 16.88
CA VAL A 114 -3.73 -3.85 16.98
C VAL A 114 -2.39 -3.94 16.26
N ALA A 115 -1.39 -4.46 16.96
CA ALA A 115 -0.11 -4.82 16.39
C ALA A 115 -0.30 -5.96 15.40
N GLY A 116 0.09 -5.73 14.15
CA GLY A 116 0.19 -6.79 13.15
C GLY A 116 1.45 -7.62 13.36
N ARG A 117 1.60 -8.66 12.53
CA ARG A 117 2.85 -9.39 12.37
C ARG A 117 3.39 -9.18 10.96
N TYR A 118 4.70 -9.14 10.84
CA TYR A 118 5.36 -9.22 9.55
C TYR A 118 6.25 -10.46 9.48
N GLU A 119 6.46 -10.93 8.27
CA GLU A 119 7.41 -11.98 7.92
C GLU A 119 8.02 -11.69 6.55
N ILE A 120 9.33 -11.84 6.41
CA ILE A 120 9.99 -11.97 5.11
C ILE A 120 10.08 -13.46 4.79
N ASP A 121 9.22 -13.94 3.90
CA ASP A 121 9.13 -15.35 3.50
C ASP A 121 10.37 -15.83 2.75
N ASP A 122 10.48 -17.13 2.48
CA ASP A 122 11.67 -17.74 1.86
C ASP A 122 12.00 -17.21 0.45
N GLU A 123 11.07 -16.52 -0.21
CA GLU A 123 11.24 -15.87 -1.51
C GLU A 123 11.55 -14.36 -1.40
N ASP A 124 11.92 -13.90 -0.20
CA ASP A 124 12.15 -12.48 0.14
C ASP A 124 10.92 -11.59 -0.06
N ALA A 125 9.70 -12.16 0.03
CA ALA A 125 8.47 -11.39 0.01
C ALA A 125 8.02 -10.99 1.43
N LEU A 126 7.52 -9.77 1.57
CA LEU A 126 6.96 -9.28 2.82
C LEU A 126 5.50 -9.75 2.97
N VAL A 127 5.23 -10.54 3.99
CA VAL A 127 3.89 -10.95 4.41
C VAL A 127 3.51 -10.16 5.65
N LEU A 128 2.39 -9.45 5.58
CA LEU A 128 1.79 -8.73 6.69
C LEU A 128 0.50 -9.44 7.11
N THR A 129 0.36 -9.73 8.39
CA THR A 129 -0.84 -10.32 8.97
C THR A 129 -1.40 -9.39 10.03
N THR A 130 -2.68 -9.06 9.94
CA THR A 130 -3.41 -8.37 11.00
C THR A 130 -4.64 -9.17 11.38
N GLU A 131 -4.85 -9.39 12.67
CA GLU A 131 -6.01 -10.08 13.21
C GLU A 131 -6.77 -9.19 14.19
N TYR A 132 -8.08 -9.14 14.04
CA TYR A 132 -9.05 -8.60 14.98
C TYR A 132 -9.98 -9.71 15.42
N GLU A 133 -10.84 -9.43 16.40
CA GLU A 133 -11.83 -10.38 16.88
C GLU A 133 -12.75 -10.89 15.74
N THR A 134 -13.15 -9.99 14.84
CA THR A 134 -14.14 -10.31 13.79
C THR A 134 -13.58 -10.32 12.37
N MET A 135 -12.34 -9.86 12.19
CA MET A 135 -11.72 -9.68 10.88
C MET A 135 -10.25 -10.06 10.90
N SER A 136 -9.75 -10.69 9.84
CA SER A 136 -8.30 -10.77 9.60
C SER A 136 -7.95 -10.33 8.19
N ALA A 137 -6.74 -9.83 8.03
CA ALA A 137 -6.18 -9.44 6.75
C ALA A 137 -4.77 -10.03 6.61
N ILE A 138 -4.49 -10.60 5.45
CA ILE A 138 -3.14 -11.04 5.06
C ILE A 138 -2.81 -10.30 3.77
N GLU A 139 -1.63 -9.69 3.73
CA GLU A 139 -1.09 -9.02 2.55
C GLU A 139 0.29 -9.58 2.24
N ARG A 140 0.58 -9.90 0.98
CA ARG A 140 1.91 -10.32 0.54
C ARG A 140 2.41 -9.38 -0.54
N PHE A 141 3.59 -8.81 -0.34
CA PHE A 141 4.27 -7.88 -1.23
C PHE A 141 5.58 -8.48 -1.72
N TRP A 142 5.88 -8.33 -3.00
CA TRP A 142 7.16 -8.75 -3.56
C TRP A 142 7.54 -7.91 -4.78
N PHE A 143 8.80 -8.01 -5.20
CA PHE A 143 9.35 -7.31 -6.36
C PHE A 143 9.71 -8.29 -7.47
N PRO A 144 8.84 -8.53 -8.46
CA PRO A 144 9.26 -9.27 -9.65
C PRO A 144 10.42 -8.59 -10.40
N GLN A 145 10.51 -7.26 -10.29
CA GLN A 145 11.58 -6.43 -10.83
C GLN A 145 11.83 -5.21 -9.90
N PRO A 146 13.01 -4.56 -9.94
CA PRO A 146 13.32 -3.44 -9.02
C PRO A 146 12.31 -2.26 -9.04
N ASN A 147 11.65 -2.04 -10.18
CA ASN A 147 10.69 -0.95 -10.40
C ASN A 147 9.23 -1.44 -10.50
N MET A 148 8.96 -2.70 -10.17
CA MET A 148 7.62 -3.27 -10.12
C MET A 148 7.44 -4.00 -8.81
N ARG A 149 6.49 -3.52 -7.99
CA ARG A 149 6.03 -4.20 -6.78
C ARG A 149 4.66 -4.79 -7.04
N VAL A 150 4.45 -6.01 -6.60
CA VAL A 150 3.14 -6.66 -6.66
C VAL A 150 2.67 -6.90 -5.24
N ARG A 151 1.37 -6.73 -5.03
CA ARG A 151 0.72 -7.09 -3.78
C ARG A 151 -0.51 -7.93 -4.02
N THR A 152 -0.67 -8.93 -3.17
CA THR A 152 -1.93 -9.66 -3.01
C THR A 152 -2.45 -9.44 -1.61
N SER A 153 -3.77 -9.45 -1.44
CA SER A 153 -4.35 -9.47 -0.11
C SER A 153 -5.64 -10.26 -0.04
N THR A 154 -5.93 -10.79 1.14
CA THR A 154 -7.22 -11.37 1.47
C THR A 154 -7.72 -10.79 2.78
N VAL A 155 -9.02 -10.48 2.82
CA VAL A 155 -9.70 -10.08 4.05
C VAL A 155 -10.74 -11.14 4.38
N LYS A 156 -10.72 -11.60 5.62
CA LYS A 156 -11.69 -12.52 6.20
C LYS A 156 -12.53 -11.78 7.21
N ARG A 157 -13.85 -11.96 7.19
CA ARG A 157 -14.79 -11.43 8.20
C ARG A 157 -15.73 -12.53 8.66
N PHE A 158 -15.98 -12.60 9.97
CA PHE A 158 -16.92 -13.57 10.58
C PHE A 158 -16.73 -15.02 10.09
N GLY A 159 -15.47 -15.44 9.94
CA GLY A 159 -15.15 -16.82 9.53
C GLY A 159 -15.08 -17.08 8.03
N GLY A 160 -15.46 -16.14 7.16
CA GLY A 160 -15.43 -16.29 5.70
C GLY A 160 -14.60 -15.22 4.98
N PHE A 161 -14.04 -15.53 3.81
CA PHE A 161 -13.35 -14.54 2.99
C PHE A 161 -14.36 -13.53 2.42
N SER A 162 -14.15 -12.25 2.72
CA SER A 162 -14.99 -11.16 2.21
C SER A 162 -14.45 -10.61 0.89
N SER A 163 -13.13 -10.47 0.78
CA SER A 163 -12.50 -9.92 -0.41
C SER A 163 -11.10 -10.46 -0.65
N ALA A 164 -10.69 -10.46 -1.92
CA ALA A 164 -9.33 -10.70 -2.35
C ALA A 164 -8.90 -9.61 -3.32
N SER A 165 -7.68 -9.09 -3.18
CA SER A 165 -7.17 -8.00 -4.01
C SER A 165 -5.84 -8.36 -4.66
N PHE A 166 -5.61 -7.83 -5.86
CA PHE A 166 -4.34 -7.88 -6.57
C PHE A 166 -3.96 -6.47 -7.00
N CYS A 167 -2.74 -6.05 -6.67
CA CYS A 167 -2.19 -4.76 -7.02
C CYS A 167 -0.90 -4.94 -7.83
N THR A 168 -0.77 -4.18 -8.91
CA THR A 168 0.51 -3.96 -9.59
C THR A 168 0.91 -2.51 -9.40
N GLU A 169 2.13 -2.30 -8.90
CA GLU A 169 2.63 -1.00 -8.49
C GLU A 169 3.94 -0.72 -9.24
N ILE A 170 3.93 0.29 -10.12
CA ILE A 170 5.06 0.65 -10.97
C ILE A 170 5.72 1.91 -10.42
N ARG A 171 7.04 1.88 -10.24
CA ARG A 171 7.80 3.02 -9.75
C ARG A 171 7.70 4.18 -10.73
N MET A 172 7.40 5.36 -10.21
CA MET A 172 7.38 6.60 -10.99
C MET A 172 8.78 7.19 -10.98
N GLU A 173 9.31 7.51 -12.17
CA GLU A 173 10.54 8.28 -12.27
C GLU A 173 10.28 9.70 -11.76
N GLU A 174 11.20 10.25 -10.97
CA GLU A 174 11.20 11.69 -10.76
C GLU A 174 11.50 12.33 -12.12
N SER A 175 10.52 13.05 -12.67
CA SER A 175 10.80 13.97 -13.77
C SER A 175 11.96 14.86 -13.32
N ALA A 176 13.15 14.62 -13.87
CA ALA A 176 14.25 15.53 -13.73
C ALA A 176 13.73 16.88 -14.22
N ASN A 177 13.47 17.81 -13.29
CA ASN A 177 13.08 19.17 -13.64
C ASN A 177 14.28 19.79 -14.38
N GLY A 178 14.28 19.60 -15.69
CA GLY A 178 15.14 20.31 -16.61
C GLY A 178 14.81 21.79 -16.48
N SER A 179 15.73 22.52 -15.87
CA SER A 179 15.94 23.94 -16.10
C SER A 179 16.28 24.16 -17.58
N GLY A 180 15.26 24.08 -18.43
CA GLY A 180 15.32 24.41 -19.86
C GLY A 180 14.46 25.64 -20.11
N ALA A 181 15.13 26.78 -20.24
CA ALA A 181 14.54 28.08 -20.49
C ALA A 181 13.53 28.09 -21.66
N ALA A 182 12.48 28.87 -21.47
CA ALA A 182 11.49 29.20 -22.48
C ALA A 182 12.11 29.82 -23.74
N THR A 183 11.77 29.28 -24.91
CA THR A 183 11.59 30.04 -26.15
C THR A 183 10.39 29.45 -26.91
N GLY A 184 9.48 30.33 -27.33
CA GLY A 184 8.13 29.94 -27.75
C GLY A 184 7.91 29.76 -29.25
N GLY A 185 6.63 29.57 -29.59
CA GLY A 185 6.07 29.86 -30.91
C GLY A 185 5.28 28.72 -31.55
N GLY A 186 4.00 28.97 -31.83
CA GLY A 186 3.25 28.38 -32.95
C GLY A 186 2.30 27.23 -32.60
N GLY A 187 1.00 27.52 -32.61
CA GLY A 187 -0.05 26.56 -32.29
C GLY A 187 -0.51 25.65 -33.43
N ALA A 188 -1.36 24.69 -33.09
CA ALA A 188 -2.43 24.15 -33.92
C ALA A 188 -3.43 23.36 -33.05
N GLN A 189 -4.72 23.55 -33.33
CA GLN A 189 -5.86 22.84 -32.76
C GLN A 189 -5.92 21.38 -33.25
N SER A 190 -6.46 20.48 -32.42
CA SER A 190 -7.30 19.34 -32.85
C SER A 190 -8.01 18.77 -31.60
N ALA A 191 -9.29 19.08 -31.40
CA ALA A 191 -10.45 18.29 -31.80
C ALA A 191 -10.77 17.10 -30.86
N ASN A 192 -11.93 17.23 -30.22
CA ASN A 192 -12.72 16.23 -29.52
C ASN A 192 -12.52 14.78 -29.97
N ASN A 193 -12.48 13.87 -28.99
CA ASN A 193 -13.37 12.71 -29.08
C ASN A 193 -13.85 12.25 -27.69
N ASN A 194 -15.14 12.48 -27.45
CA ASN A 194 -15.92 11.89 -26.37
C ASN A 194 -16.16 10.41 -26.65
N GLY A 195 -16.12 9.59 -25.60
CA GLY A 195 -16.86 8.34 -25.55
C GLY A 195 -16.02 7.12 -25.18
N ALA A 196 -15.98 6.79 -23.88
CA ALA A 196 -15.77 5.43 -23.45
C ALA A 196 -16.66 5.16 -22.23
N ASN A 197 -17.74 4.43 -22.46
CA ASN A 197 -18.65 3.90 -21.46
C ASN A 197 -17.88 3.17 -20.35
N GLY A 198 -18.26 3.41 -19.09
CA GLY A 198 -17.87 2.57 -17.96
C GLY A 198 -18.36 1.14 -18.18
N ALA A 199 -17.48 0.30 -18.71
CA ALA A 199 -17.78 -1.11 -18.91
C ALA A 199 -17.55 -1.83 -17.58
N GLN A 200 -18.65 -2.30 -16.97
CA GLN A 200 -18.60 -3.33 -15.94
C GLN A 200 -17.97 -4.58 -16.55
N PHE A 201 -16.76 -4.92 -16.14
CA PHE A 201 -16.11 -6.15 -16.56
C PHE A 201 -16.46 -7.27 -15.59
N TYR A 202 -17.13 -8.29 -16.12
CA TYR A 202 -17.29 -9.57 -15.45
C TYR A 202 -15.99 -10.37 -15.61
N SER A 203 -15.44 -10.87 -14.50
CA SER A 203 -14.25 -11.74 -14.52
C SER A 203 -14.51 -12.97 -15.40
N VAL A 204 -13.61 -13.23 -16.36
CA VAL A 204 -13.64 -14.41 -17.23
C VAL A 204 -13.38 -15.72 -16.44
N LEU A 205 -12.95 -15.61 -15.18
CA LEU A 205 -12.63 -16.77 -14.34
C LEU A 205 -13.81 -17.35 -13.55
N GLY A 206 -15.04 -16.87 -13.76
CA GLY A 206 -16.25 -17.62 -13.37
C GLY A 206 -16.44 -17.88 -11.86
N TRP A 207 -15.99 -16.97 -11.00
CA TRP A 207 -16.30 -16.96 -9.57
C TRP A 207 -16.80 -15.59 -9.12
#